data_AF-A0A662FYQ8-F1
#
_entry.id   AF-A0A662FYQ8-F1
#
_cell.length_a   1.000
_cell.length_b   1.000
_cell.length_c   1.000
_cell.angle_alpha   90.00
_cell.angle_beta   90.00
_cell.angle_gamma   90.00
#
_symmetry.space_group_name_H-M   'P 1'
#
loop_
_entity.id
_entity.type
_entity.pdbx_description
1 polymer ?
#
loop_
_entity_poly.entity_id
_entity_poly.type
_entity_poly.pdbx_seq_one_letter_code
_entity_poly.pdbx_strand_id
1 'polypeptide(L)'
;MIILCITVLTVPMRTLNSSSNETVVIVYIDERIDEGAVLLIRRGISACIGQKATYLILAFNTYGGYLYSMDKIIESLARSPCKRIAWVPPSS
;
A
#
# COMPACT_ATOMS: atom_id res chain seq x y z
N MET A 1 47.46 16.93 -24.83
CA MET A 1 46.72 15.68 -25.10
C MET A 1 46.18 14.95 -23.86
N ILE A 2 46.30 15.47 -22.62
CA ILE A 2 45.74 14.84 -21.41
C ILE A 2 44.39 15.47 -20.99
N ILE A 3 44.20 16.77 -21.27
CA ILE A 3 42.98 17.52 -20.87
C ILE A 3 41.74 17.08 -21.65
N LEU A 4 41.89 16.58 -22.88
CA LEU A 4 40.77 16.13 -23.71
C LEU A 4 40.18 14.77 -23.26
N CYS A 5 40.92 13.97 -22.48
CA CYS A 5 40.44 12.66 -22.01
C CYS A 5 39.54 12.75 -20.76
N ILE A 6 39.68 13.80 -19.95
CA ILE A 6 38.95 13.90 -18.68
C ILE A 6 37.49 14.35 -18.91
N THR A 7 37.22 15.12 -19.97
CA THR A 7 35.88 15.61 -20.30
C THR A 7 34.94 14.56 -20.88
N VAL A 8 35.46 13.41 -21.33
CA VAL A 8 34.64 12.30 -21.86
C VAL A 8 34.09 11.42 -20.71
N LEU A 9 34.64 11.53 -19.50
CA LEU A 9 34.22 10.71 -18.34
C LEU A 9 33.02 11.29 -17.57
N THR A 10 32.55 12.50 -17.92
CA THR A 10 31.37 13.12 -17.33
C THR A 10 30.14 12.91 -18.22
N VAL A 11 29.83 11.66 -18.57
CA VAL A 11 28.47 11.33 -19.02
C VAL A 11 27.66 11.06 -17.76
N PRO A 12 26.64 11.87 -17.41
CA PRO A 12 25.72 11.52 -16.34
C PRO A 12 24.87 10.35 -16.81
N MET A 13 25.38 9.14 -16.60
CA MET A 13 24.71 7.89 -16.94
C MET A 13 23.67 7.55 -15.87
N ARG A 14 22.61 8.37 -15.69
CA ARG A 14 21.43 7.97 -14.89
C ARG A 14 20.16 8.67 -15.34
N THR A 15 19.57 8.18 -16.42
CA THR A 15 18.10 8.16 -16.54
C THR A 15 17.66 6.70 -16.52
N LEU A 16 17.66 6.09 -15.32
CA LEU A 16 16.74 4.98 -15.09
C LEU A 16 15.34 5.59 -15.14
N ASN A 17 14.72 5.57 -16.32
CA ASN A 17 13.27 5.60 -16.44
C ASN A 17 12.74 4.27 -15.89
N SER A 18 12.88 4.08 -14.59
CA SER A 18 12.07 3.14 -13.85
C SER A 18 10.68 3.77 -13.87
N SER A 19 9.85 3.36 -14.82
CA SER A 19 8.43 3.26 -14.54
C SER A 19 8.35 2.39 -13.30
N SER A 20 8.32 3.05 -12.14
CA SER A 20 8.03 2.42 -10.87
C SER A 20 6.64 1.86 -11.06
N ASN A 21 6.55 0.57 -11.39
CA ASN A 21 5.29 -0.15 -11.37
C ASN A 21 4.86 -0.19 -9.91
N GLU A 22 4.24 0.90 -9.46
CA GLU A 22 3.69 1.02 -8.12
C GLU A 22 2.61 -0.04 -7.99
N THR A 23 2.91 -1.06 -7.19
CA THR A 23 1.93 -2.09 -6.89
C THR A 23 1.01 -1.55 -5.81
N VAL A 24 -0.29 -1.71 -6.03
CA VAL A 24 -1.34 -1.28 -5.10
C VAL A 24 -2.17 -2.49 -4.73
N VAL A 25 -2.34 -2.70 -3.42
CA VAL A 25 -3.26 -3.72 -2.90
C VAL A 25 -4.53 -3.00 -2.47
N ILE A 26 -5.66 -3.42 -3.02
CA ILE A 26 -6.99 -2.92 -2.64
C ILE A 26 -7.72 -4.03 -1.89
N VAL A 27 -8.23 -3.70 -0.71
CA VAL A 27 -9.08 -4.57 0.10
C VAL A 27 -10.45 -3.95 0.16
N TYR A 28 -11.44 -4.63 -0.41
CA TYR A 28 -12.84 -4.26 -0.27
C TYR A 28 -13.36 -4.76 1.07
N ILE A 29 -13.89 -3.84 1.87
CA ILE A 29 -14.47 -4.10 3.17
C ILE A 29 -15.96 -3.82 3.01
N ASP A 30 -16.67 -4.83 2.53
CA ASP A 30 -18.10 -4.81 2.39
C ASP A 30 -18.77 -5.33 3.67
N GLU A 31 -20.00 -4.87 3.91
CA GLU A 31 -20.86 -5.35 4.98
C GLU A 31 -20.42 -4.90 6.40
N ARG A 32 -20.23 -5.84 7.33
CA ARG A 32 -20.10 -5.57 8.77
C ARG A 32 -18.66 -5.73 9.24
N ILE A 33 -18.23 -4.87 10.16
CA ILE A 33 -16.96 -5.03 10.87
C ILE A 33 -17.08 -6.13 11.94
N ASP A 34 -16.49 -7.29 11.67
CA ASP A 34 -16.41 -8.45 12.56
C ASP A 34 -15.02 -9.14 12.50
N GLU A 35 -14.89 -10.33 13.08
CA GLU A 35 -13.63 -11.09 13.05
C GLU A 35 -13.25 -11.58 11.64
N GLY A 36 -14.23 -11.73 10.74
CA GLY A 36 -13.98 -11.99 9.33
C GLY A 36 -13.30 -10.79 8.65
N ALA A 37 -13.80 -9.57 8.92
CA ALA A 37 -13.16 -8.33 8.47
C ALA A 37 -11.75 -8.17 9.03
N VAL A 38 -11.52 -8.51 10.30
CA VAL A 38 -10.17 -8.54 10.91
C VAL A 38 -9.24 -9.46 10.11
N LEU A 39 -9.69 -10.69 9.82
CA LEU A 39 -8.89 -11.66 9.06
C LEU A 39 -8.59 -11.17 7.64
N LEU A 40 -9.59 -10.60 6.96
CA LEU A 40 -9.45 -10.05 5.62
C LEU A 40 -8.40 -8.93 5.57
N ILE A 41 -8.46 -7.98 6.51
CA ILE A 41 -7.51 -6.87 6.58
C ILE A 41 -6.09 -7.38 6.88
N ARG A 42 -5.93 -8.37 7.77
CA ARG A 42 -4.62 -9.00 8.03
C ARG A 42 -4.04 -9.68 6.78
N ARG A 43 -4.88 -10.32 5.96
CA ARG A 43 -4.47 -10.88 4.66
C ARG A 43 -4.07 -9.78 3.69
N GLY A 44 -4.81 -8.67 3.64
CA GLY A 44 -4.47 -7.50 2.83
C GLY A 44 -3.13 -6.88 3.22
N ILE A 45 -2.86 -6.73 4.52
CA ILE A 45 -1.56 -6.29 5.04
C ILE A 45 -0.45 -7.26 4.60
N SER A 46 -0.68 -8.57 4.76
CA SER A 46 0.30 -9.59 4.38
C SER A 46 0.58 -9.57 2.88
N ALA A 47 -0.45 -9.39 2.04
CA ALA A 47 -0.32 -9.25 0.59
C ALA A 47 0.46 -7.98 0.22
N CYS A 48 0.17 -6.86 0.88
CA CYS A 48 0.91 -5.61 0.67
C CYS A 48 2.41 -5.76 0.97
N ILE A 49 2.75 -6.42 2.08
CA ILE A 49 4.14 -6.71 2.45
C ILE A 49 4.78 -7.68 1.43
N GLY A 50 4.12 -8.80 1.14
CA GLY A 50 4.65 -9.84 0.26
C GLY A 50 4.88 -9.37 -1.17
N GLN A 51 4.04 -8.46 -1.67
CA GLN A 51 4.16 -7.88 -3.00
C GLN A 51 5.00 -6.61 -3.05
N LYS A 52 5.54 -6.15 -1.91
CA LYS A 52 6.25 -4.86 -1.80
C LYS A 52 5.40 -3.71 -2.37
N ALA A 53 4.10 -3.74 -2.10
CA ALA A 53 3.17 -2.75 -2.60
C ALA A 53 3.42 -1.37 -1.99
N THR A 54 3.31 -0.33 -2.81
CA THR A 54 3.46 1.06 -2.38
C THR A 54 2.29 1.47 -1.49
N TYR A 55 1.08 1.01 -1.84
CA TYR A 55 -0.15 1.39 -1.15
C TYR A 55 -1.01 0.19 -0.78
N LEU A 56 -1.61 0.27 0.41
CA LEU A 56 -2.73 -0.54 0.85
C LEU A 56 -3.97 0.37 0.92
N ILE A 57 -4.91 0.17 0.00
CA ILE A 57 -6.18 0.88 -0.02
C ILE A 57 -7.24 -0.01 0.64
N LEU A 58 -7.91 0.53 1.66
CA LEU A 58 -9.07 -0.08 2.29
C LEU A 58 -10.31 0.64 1.76
N ALA A 59 -11.06 -0.03 0.90
CA ALA A 59 -12.29 0.48 0.31
C ALA A 59 -13.47 0.10 1.23
N PHE A 60 -13.97 1.06 2.00
CA PHE A 60 -15.00 0.85 3.02
C PHE A 60 -16.40 1.07 2.45
N ASN A 61 -17.17 -0.01 2.44
CA ASN A 61 -18.60 0.01 2.16
C ASN A 61 -19.33 -0.70 3.31
N THR A 62 -19.35 -0.02 4.46
CA THR A 62 -19.80 -0.61 5.73
C THR A 62 -20.54 0.41 6.58
N TYR A 63 -21.57 -0.04 7.29
CA TYR A 63 -22.23 0.73 8.35
C TYR A 63 -21.55 0.57 9.73
N GLY A 64 -20.38 -0.08 9.77
CA GLY A 64 -19.65 -0.38 11.00
C GLY A 64 -19.90 -1.81 11.51
N GLY A 65 -19.78 -2.00 12.82
CA GLY A 65 -19.90 -3.33 13.42
C GLY A 65 -19.39 -3.36 14.85
N TYR A 66 -18.64 -4.40 15.20
CA TYR A 66 -18.15 -4.62 16.56
C TYR A 66 -16.92 -3.77 16.88
N LEU A 67 -17.00 -2.97 17.95
CA LEU A 67 -15.90 -2.12 18.41
C LEU A 67 -14.62 -2.93 18.68
N TYR A 68 -14.75 -4.09 19.32
CA TYR A 68 -13.63 -4.99 19.59
C TYR A 68 -12.89 -5.45 18.31
N SER A 69 -13.63 -5.74 17.23
CA SER A 69 -13.03 -6.09 15.94
C SER A 69 -12.40 -4.88 15.28
N MET A 70 -12.97 -3.68 15.44
CA MET A 70 -12.38 -2.43 14.97
C MET A 70 -11.05 -2.12 15.69
N ASP A 71 -10.97 -2.30 17.01
CA ASP A 71 -9.73 -2.09 17.78
C ASP A 71 -8.61 -3.00 17.25
N LYS A 72 -8.91 -4.28 17.01
CA LYS A 72 -7.96 -5.22 16.38
C LYS A 72 -7.52 -4.79 14.99
N ILE A 73 -8.42 -4.22 14.20
CA ILE A 73 -8.11 -3.70 12.86
C ILE A 73 -7.15 -2.52 12.98
N ILE A 74 -7.45 -1.55 13.85
CA ILE A 74 -6.61 -0.38 14.11
C ILE A 74 -5.22 -0.83 14.56
N GLU A 75 -5.13 -1.75 15.52
CA GLU A 75 -3.85 -2.31 16.00
C GLU A 75 -3.06 -2.99 14.87
N SER A 76 -3.74 -3.78 14.04
CA SER A 76 -3.10 -4.49 12.91
C SER A 76 -2.56 -3.51 11.88
N LEU A 77 -3.34 -2.46 11.57
CA LEU A 77 -2.96 -1.43 10.61
C LEU A 77 -1.84 -0.55 11.14
N ALA A 78 -1.85 -0.16 12.42
CA ALA A 78 -0.81 0.65 13.05
C ALA A 78 0.58 0.00 12.97
N ARG A 79 0.63 -1.34 13.03
CA ARG A 79 1.89 -2.12 12.92
C ARG A 79 2.32 -2.41 11.48
N SER A 80 1.50 -2.09 10.48
CA SER A 80 1.82 -2.35 9.07
C SER A 80 2.87 -1.36 8.54
N PRO A 81 3.88 -1.81 7.77
CA PRO A 81 4.84 -0.93 7.11
C PRO A 81 4.28 -0.27 5.83
N CYS A 82 3.10 -0.70 5.36
CA CYS A 82 2.50 -0.18 4.14
C CYS A 82 1.93 1.22 4.30
N LYS A 83 1.98 2.04 3.24
CA LYS A 83 1.28 3.31 3.19
C LYS A 83 -0.22 3.04 3.01
N ARG A 84 -1.01 3.40 4.02
CA ARG A 84 -2.44 3.06 4.11
C ARG A 84 -3.30 4.21 3.62
N ILE A 85 -4.35 3.89 2.87
CA ILE A 85 -5.39 4.83 2.46
C ILE A 85 -6.74 4.22 2.86
N ALA A 86 -7.52 4.96 3.64
CA ALA A 86 -8.93 4.65 3.85
C ALA A 86 -9.73 5.40 2.78
N TRP A 87 -10.51 4.68 1.99
CA TRP A 87 -11.32 5.23 0.91
C TRP A 87 -12.75 4.78 1.07
N VAL A 88 -13.69 5.72 1.02
CA VAL A 88 -15.13 5.41 0.92
C VAL A 88 -15.53 5.64 -0.53
N PRO A 89 -15.78 4.58 -1.32
CA PRO A 89 -16.19 4.72 -2.71
C PRO A 89 -17.54 5.45 -2.81
N PRO A 90 -17.78 6.19 -3.91
CA PRO A 90 -19.11 6.72 -4.18
C PRO A 90 -20.13 5.58 -4.24
N SER A 91 -21.32 5.81 -3.67
CA SER A 91 -22.42 4.86 -3.72
C SER A 91 -22.81 4.57 -5.17
N SER A 92 -22.98 3.29 -5.51
CA SER A 92 -23.54 2.82 -6.78
C SER A 92 -25.05 2.98 -6.83
#